data_AF-A0A7G7BG04-F1
#
_entry.id   AF-A0A7G7BG04-F1
#
_cell.length_a   1.000
_cell.length_b   1.000
_cell.length_c   1.000
_cell.angle_alpha   90.00
_cell.angle_beta   90.00
_cell.angle_gamma   90.00
#
_symmetry.space_group_name_H-M   'P 1'
#
loop_
_entity.id
_entity.type
_entity.pdbx_description
1 polymer ?
#
loop_
_entity_poly.entity_id
_entity_poly.type
_entity_poly.pdbx_seq_one_letter_code
_entity_poly.pdbx_strand_id
1 'polypeptide(L)'
;MWEFVTDGLDSGAYGRILRSKGFFVLAGRTAVTGLWSQAGSVARFEPSGARDAGTVQGQELVFIGIGLRTKALRAALTSCLTAEGEPMPPVDPFPAWDTAGIDDSPTHVHGHGHPEVTSRS
;
A
#
# COMPACT_ATOMS: atom_id res chain seq x y z
N MET A 1 2.80 -5.57 -11.18
CA MET A 1 3.53 -4.83 -10.12
C MET A 1 4.88 -5.44 -9.81
N TRP A 2 4.97 -6.70 -9.39
CA TRP A 2 6.25 -7.33 -9.00
C TRP A 2 7.33 -7.22 -10.10
N GLU A 3 7.02 -7.65 -11.33
CA GLU A 3 7.92 -7.56 -12.49
C GLU A 3 8.36 -6.13 -12.81
N PHE A 4 7.44 -5.16 -12.65
CA PHE A 4 7.78 -3.74 -12.83
C PHE A 4 8.89 -3.32 -11.86
N VAL A 5 8.87 -3.84 -10.63
CA VAL A 5 9.89 -3.53 -9.62
C VAL A 5 11.19 -4.26 -9.91
N THR A 6 11.14 -5.58 -10.12
CA THR A 6 12.33 -6.42 -10.21
C THR A 6 13.09 -6.23 -11.51
N ASP A 7 12.38 -6.01 -12.61
CA ASP A 7 12.97 -5.94 -13.95
C ASP A 7 12.78 -4.55 -14.57
N GLY A 8 11.62 -3.94 -14.36
CA GLY A 8 11.24 -2.69 -15.01
C GLY A 8 12.07 -1.48 -14.56
N LEU A 9 12.32 -1.31 -13.26
CA LEU A 9 12.93 -0.09 -12.72
C LEU A 9 14.37 0.17 -13.21
N ASP A 10 15.17 -0.89 -13.37
CA ASP A 10 16.57 -0.80 -13.79
C ASP A 10 16.75 -1.02 -15.31
N SER A 11 15.68 -1.35 -16.04
CA SER A 11 15.71 -1.54 -17.50
C SER A 11 16.12 -0.29 -18.30
N GLY A 12 16.10 0.88 -17.67
CA GLY A 12 16.28 2.17 -18.33
C GLY A 12 15.07 2.63 -19.16
N ALA A 13 13.99 1.83 -19.25
CA ALA A 13 12.75 2.14 -19.99
C ALA A 13 12.02 3.41 -19.48
N TYR A 14 12.37 3.86 -18.27
CA TYR A 14 11.76 4.98 -17.57
C TYR A 14 12.71 6.16 -17.33
N GLY A 15 13.91 6.12 -17.90
CA GLY A 15 15.04 6.95 -17.46
C GLY A 15 15.91 6.18 -16.47
N ARG A 16 16.93 6.84 -15.91
CA ARG A 16 17.76 6.22 -14.85
C ARG A 16 17.14 6.53 -13.49
N ILE A 17 16.45 5.55 -12.92
CA ILE A 17 15.90 5.66 -11.56
C ILE A 17 17.04 5.39 -10.56
N LEU A 18 17.25 6.32 -9.62
CA LEU A 18 18.27 6.18 -8.58
C LEU A 18 17.66 5.66 -7.28
N ARG A 19 16.48 6.20 -6.93
CA ARG A 19 15.69 5.82 -5.75
C ARG A 19 14.21 5.95 -6.02
N SER A 20 13.40 5.20 -5.29
CA SER A 20 11.97 5.44 -5.15
C SER A 20 11.46 5.03 -3.78
N LYS A 21 10.37 5.66 -3.35
CA LYS A 21 9.74 5.39 -2.06
C LYS A 21 8.26 5.73 -2.12
N GLY A 22 7.45 5.06 -1.32
CA GLY A 22 6.10 5.51 -1.05
C GLY A 22 5.21 4.43 -0.48
N PHE A 23 3.91 4.63 -0.56
CA PHE A 23 2.88 3.76 -0.03
C PHE A 23 2.03 3.16 -1.14
N PHE A 24 1.65 1.90 -0.98
CA PHE A 24 0.83 1.16 -1.94
C PHE A 24 -0.11 0.18 -1.23
N VAL A 25 -1.11 -0.30 -1.95
CA VAL A 25 -2.03 -1.33 -1.48
C VAL A 25 -1.97 -2.51 -2.44
N LEU A 26 -1.93 -3.73 -1.92
CA LEU A 26 -2.02 -4.94 -2.71
C LEU A 26 -3.47 -5.41 -2.75
N ALA A 27 -3.97 -5.76 -3.94
CA ALA A 27 -5.34 -6.26 -4.11
C ALA A 27 -5.62 -7.53 -3.28
N GLY A 28 -4.59 -8.35 -3.02
CA GLY A 28 -4.69 -9.53 -2.14
C GLY A 28 -4.45 -9.25 -0.64
N ARG A 29 -4.02 -8.05 -0.25
CA ARG A 29 -3.72 -7.67 1.15
C ARG A 29 -4.36 -6.33 1.51
N THR A 30 -5.67 -6.22 1.35
CA THR A 30 -6.40 -4.94 1.45
C THR A 30 -6.47 -4.34 2.86
N ALA A 31 -6.20 -5.13 3.91
CA ALA A 31 -6.22 -4.70 5.30
C ALA A 31 -4.93 -3.97 5.75
N VAL A 32 -3.88 -3.93 4.92
CA VAL A 32 -2.56 -3.41 5.29
C VAL A 32 -2.03 -2.48 4.21
N THR A 33 -1.48 -1.33 4.62
CA THR A 33 -0.73 -0.44 3.72
C THR A 33 0.71 -0.91 3.60
N GLY A 34 1.20 -1.09 2.38
CA GLY A 34 2.58 -1.42 2.10
C GLY A 34 3.47 -0.17 2.00
N LEU A 35 4.69 -0.26 2.51
CA LEU A 35 5.78 0.68 2.30
C LEU A 35 6.73 0.13 1.23
N TRP A 36 6.95 0.92 0.19
CA TRP A 36 7.98 0.70 -0.82
C TRP A 36 9.22 1.50 -0.42
N SER A 37 10.41 0.87 -0.46
CA SER A 37 11.69 1.60 -0.57
C SER A 37 12.63 0.93 -1.58
N GLN A 38 13.21 1.70 -2.50
CA GLN A 38 14.18 1.22 -3.49
C GLN A 38 15.36 2.18 -3.62
N ALA A 39 16.55 1.60 -3.79
CA ALA A 39 17.78 2.31 -4.14
C ALA A 39 18.68 1.41 -5.02
N GLY A 40 19.15 1.94 -6.15
CA GLY A 40 19.88 1.13 -7.14
C GLY A 40 19.05 -0.06 -7.64
N SER A 41 19.62 -1.26 -7.65
CA SER A 41 18.90 -2.48 -8.07
C SER A 41 18.08 -3.15 -6.94
N VAL A 42 18.07 -2.58 -5.73
CA VAL A 42 17.46 -3.22 -4.56
C VAL A 42 16.17 -2.52 -4.17
N ALA A 43 15.09 -3.30 -4.05
CA ALA A 43 13.80 -2.86 -3.53
C ALA A 43 13.39 -3.67 -2.30
N ARG A 44 12.67 -3.03 -1.38
CA ARG A 44 12.08 -3.62 -0.18
C ARG A 44 10.62 -3.22 -0.03
N PHE A 45 9.82 -4.17 0.45
CA PHE A 45 8.40 -4.02 0.71
C PHE A 45 8.07 -4.47 2.13
N GLU A 46 7.58 -3.55 2.95
CA GLU A 46 7.30 -3.77 4.37
C GLU A 46 5.86 -3.35 4.70
N PRO A 47 5.21 -3.94 5.71
CA PRO A 47 3.95 -3.41 6.20
C PRO A 47 4.18 -2.07 6.91
N SER A 48 3.31 -1.09 6.66
CA SER A 48 3.40 0.24 7.27
C SER A 48 2.33 0.52 8.32
N GLY A 49 1.22 -0.20 8.30
CA GLY A 49 0.08 0.02 9.21
C GLY A 49 -1.23 -0.55 8.70
N ALA A 50 -2.22 -0.60 9.58
CA ALA A 50 -3.55 -1.14 9.29
C ALA A 50 -4.28 -0.16 8.41
N ARG A 51 -5.20 -0.70 7.62
CA ARG A 51 -6.07 0.08 6.77
C ARG A 51 -7.51 -0.23 7.13
N ASP A 52 -8.24 0.79 7.56
CA ASP A 52 -9.67 0.66 7.83
C ASP A 52 -10.45 0.52 6.51
N ALA A 53 -11.47 -0.35 6.54
CA ALA A 53 -12.41 -0.48 5.46
C ALA A 53 -13.14 0.85 5.23
N GLY A 54 -12.94 1.45 4.06
CA GLY A 54 -13.55 2.73 3.67
C GLY A 54 -12.63 3.95 3.69
N THR A 55 -11.39 3.82 4.18
CA THR A 55 -10.38 4.89 4.04
C THR A 55 -9.91 5.01 2.58
N VAL A 56 -9.87 6.22 2.03
CA VAL A 56 -9.25 6.48 0.72
C VAL A 56 -7.77 6.80 0.93
N GLN A 57 -7.08 6.10 1.83
CA GLN A 57 -5.64 6.30 1.97
C GLN A 57 -5.00 5.93 0.63
N GLY A 58 -4.48 6.95 -0.04
CA GLY A 58 -4.07 6.88 -1.43
C GLY A 58 -2.77 6.11 -1.59
N GLN A 59 -2.54 5.62 -2.80
CA GLN A 59 -1.23 5.15 -3.21
C GLN A 59 -0.41 6.37 -3.65
N GLU A 60 0.79 6.52 -3.10
CA GLU A 60 1.68 7.61 -3.44
C GLU A 60 3.08 7.04 -3.60
N LEU A 61 3.71 7.32 -4.74
CA LEU A 61 5.06 6.89 -5.04
C LEU A 61 5.86 8.07 -5.58
N VAL A 62 7.07 8.22 -5.04
CA VAL A 62 8.04 9.23 -5.45
C VAL A 62 9.20 8.54 -6.14
N PHE A 63 9.61 9.05 -7.30
CA PHE A 63 10.76 8.57 -8.05
C PHE A 63 11.80 9.67 -8.17
N ILE A 64 13.06 9.33 -7.91
CA ILE A 64 14.21 10.22 -8.00
C ILE A 64 15.18 9.63 -9.02
N GLY A 65 15.57 10.41 -10.02
CA GLY A 65 16.41 9.91 -11.09
C GLY A 65 16.75 10.95 -12.15
N ILE A 66 17.43 10.49 -13.20
CA ILE A 66 17.95 11.31 -14.30
C ILE A 66 17.19 10.96 -15.59
N GLY A 67 16.72 11.99 -16.30
CA GLY A 67 16.00 11.80 -17.57
C GLY A 67 14.71 11.00 -17.40
N LEU A 68 14.01 11.19 -16.27
CA LEU A 68 12.81 10.43 -15.95
C LEU A 68 11.71 10.67 -16.99
N ARG A 69 11.12 9.57 -17.47
CA ARG A 69 10.02 9.59 -18.44
C ARG A 69 8.69 9.40 -17.72
N THR A 70 8.16 10.50 -17.19
CA THR A 70 6.94 10.51 -16.35
C THR A 70 5.74 9.81 -17.01
N LYS A 71 5.50 10.02 -18.32
CA LYS A 71 4.38 9.36 -19.01
C LYS A 71 4.54 7.84 -19.05
N ALA A 72 5.76 7.35 -19.31
CA ALA A 72 6.05 5.91 -19.35
C ALA A 72 5.96 5.29 -17.95
N LEU A 73 6.51 5.96 -16.92
CA LEU A 73 6.36 5.54 -15.53
C LEU A 73 4.90 5.44 -15.10
N ARG A 74 4.11 6.48 -15.40
CA ARG A 74 2.70 6.52 -15.05
C ARG A 74 1.94 5.42 -15.77
N ALA A 75 2.20 5.18 -17.06
CA ALA A 75 1.57 4.10 -17.80
C ALA A 75 1.89 2.71 -17.19
N ALA A 76 3.15 2.47 -16.81
CA ALA A 76 3.56 1.22 -16.17
C ALA A 76 2.95 1.03 -14.78
N LEU A 77 2.83 2.09 -13.99
CA LEU A 77 2.13 2.05 -12.70
C LEU A 77 0.62 1.81 -12.91
N THR A 78 0.02 2.44 -13.90
CA THR A 78 -1.39 2.22 -14.25
C THR A 78 -1.65 0.78 -14.69
N SER A 79 -0.74 0.15 -15.45
CA SER A 79 -0.88 -1.27 -15.80
C SER A 79 -0.66 -2.23 -14.63
N CYS A 80 -0.23 -1.73 -13.47
CA CYS A 80 -0.14 -2.52 -12.24
C CYS A 80 -1.42 -2.48 -11.40
N LEU A 81 -2.41 -1.68 -11.77
CA LEU A 81 -3.70 -1.60 -11.05
C LEU A 81 -4.58 -2.78 -11.46
N THR A 82 -5.14 -3.47 -10.47
CA THR A 82 -6.10 -4.55 -10.67
C THR A 82 -7.49 -3.99 -10.94
N ALA A 83 -8.14 -4.46 -11.99
CA ALA A 83 -9.54 -4.11 -12.29
C ALA A 83 -10.52 -4.98 -11.48
N GLU A 84 -11.76 -4.51 -11.31
CA GLU A 84 -12.80 -5.31 -10.67
C GLU A 84 -13.05 -6.62 -11.45
N GLY A 85 -13.02 -7.75 -10.74
CA GLY A 85 -13.23 -9.07 -11.33
C GLY A 85 -12.02 -9.66 -12.07
N GLU A 86 -10.89 -8.96 -12.11
CA GLU A 86 -9.65 -9.51 -12.65
C GLU A 86 -9.13 -10.65 -11.76
N PRO A 87 -8.73 -11.80 -12.33
CA PRO A 87 -8.20 -12.90 -11.54
C PRO A 87 -6.87 -12.51 -10.90
N MET A 88 -6.77 -12.69 -9.58
CA MET A 88 -5.50 -12.54 -8.87
C MET A 88 -4.54 -13.67 -9.24
N PRO A 89 -3.22 -13.40 -9.32
CA PRO A 89 -2.23 -14.46 -9.48
C PRO A 89 -2.38 -15.48 -8.34
N PRO A 90 -2.21 -16.79 -8.63
CA PRO A 90 -2.41 -17.85 -7.64
C PRO A 90 -1.38 -17.81 -6.51
N VAL A 91 -0.23 -17.17 -6.75
CA VAL A 91 0.83 -16.99 -5.76
C VAL A 91 1.11 -15.50 -5.63
N ASP A 92 1.10 -15.02 -4.39
CA ASP A 92 1.51 -13.66 -4.05
C ASP A 92 3.05 -13.57 -4.06
N PRO A 93 3.65 -12.81 -4.98
CA PRO A 93 5.11 -12.75 -5.11
C PRO A 93 5.77 -11.86 -4.05
N PHE A 94 5.01 -11.11 -3.25
CA PHE A 94 5.56 -10.22 -2.24
C PHE A 94 6.00 -10.99 -0.99
N PRO A 95 7.08 -10.56 -0.31
CA PRO A 95 7.48 -11.14 0.97
C PRO A 95 6.32 -11.20 1.96
N ALA A 96 6.27 -12.25 2.79
CA ALA A 96 5.31 -12.31 3.88
C ALA A 96 5.50 -11.09 4.80
N TRP A 97 4.39 -10.48 5.21
CA TRP A 97 4.40 -9.37 6.16
C TRP A 97 4.00 -9.89 7.54
N ASP A 98 4.80 -9.57 8.55
CA ASP A 98 4.38 -9.76 9.93
C ASP A 98 3.46 -8.58 10.32
N THR A 99 2.19 -8.88 10.53
CA THR A 99 1.16 -7.90 10.86
C THR A 99 0.75 -7.97 12.33
N ALA A 100 1.46 -8.75 13.17
CA ALA A 100 1.20 -8.82 14.59
C ALA A 100 1.43 -7.44 15.24
N GLY A 101 0.37 -6.79 15.71
CA GLY A 101 0.40 -5.44 16.28
C GLY A 101 -0.10 -4.32 15.36
N ILE A 102 -0.47 -4.63 14.12
CA ILE A 102 -1.09 -3.68 13.20
C ILE A 102 -2.62 -3.59 13.45
N ASP A 103 -3.24 -4.66 13.95
CA ASP A 103 -4.62 -4.68 14.46
C ASP A 103 -4.67 -4.27 15.94
N ASP A 104 -4.28 -3.02 16.24
CA ASP A 104 -4.62 -2.40 17.53
C ASP A 104 -5.79 -1.42 17.27
N SER A 105 -6.86 -1.96 16.71
CA SER A 105 -8.12 -1.22 16.61
C SER A 105 -8.66 -1.05 18.03
N PRO A 106 -8.75 0.18 18.58
CA PRO A 106 -9.34 0.35 19.89
C PRO A 106 -10.79 -0.10 19.76
N THR A 107 -11.17 -1.17 20.46
CA THR A 107 -12.57 -1.58 20.59
C THR A 107 -13.34 -0.39 21.17
N HIS A 108 -14.00 0.39 20.33
CA HIS A 108 -14.93 1.42 20.77
C HIS A 108 -16.15 0.72 21.37
N VAL A 109 -16.05 0.38 22.65
CA VAL A 109 -17.17 -0.10 23.46
C VAL A 109 -18.21 1.02 23.45
N HIS A 110 -19.30 0.85 22.71
CA HIS A 110 -20.46 1.73 22.77
C HIS A 110 -21.14 1.50 24.12
N GLY A 111 -20.75 2.28 25.12
CA GLY A 111 -21.42 2.35 26.41
C GLY A 111 -22.79 3.01 26.26
N HIS A 112 -23.81 2.23 25.89
CA HIS A 112 -25.20 2.58 26.16
C HIS A 112 -25.47 2.39 27.65
N GLY A 113 -25.49 3.48 28.40
CA GLY A 113 -25.89 3.50 29.81
C GLY A 113 -26.48 4.86 30.16
N HIS A 114 -27.78 5.00 30.02
CA HIS A 114 -28.57 6.11 30.55
C HIS A 114 -28.84 5.82 32.04
N PRO A 115 -28.53 6.70 32.99
CA PRO A 115 -29.16 6.67 34.30
C PRO A 115 -30.24 7.73 34.39
N GLU A 116 -31.48 7.25 34.48
CA GLU A 116 -32.67 7.99 34.89
C GLU A 116 -32.43 8.57 36.30
N VAL A 117 -32.38 9.90 36.42
CA VAL A 117 -32.38 10.59 37.72
C VAL A 117 -33.83 10.90 38.08
N THR A 118 -34.43 10.03 38.88
CA THR A 118 -35.62 10.37 39.66
C THR A 118 -35.18 11.29 40.81
N SER A 119 -35.56 12.57 40.76
CA SER A 119 -35.51 13.44 41.94
C SER A 119 -36.93 13.72 42.43
N ARG A 120 -37.29 13.09 43.55
CA ARG A 120 -38.37 13.51 44.44
C ARG A 120 -37.72 13.94 45.75
N SER A 121 -37.85 15.22 46.10
CA SER A 121 -38.30 15.76 47.40
C SER A 121 -37.98 17.25 47.48
#